data_AF-X1BE79-F1
#
_entry.id   AF-X1BE79-F1
#
_cell.length_a   1.000
_cell.length_b   1.000
_cell.length_c   1.000
_cell.angle_alpha   90.00
_cell.angle_beta   90.00
_cell.angle_gamma   90.00
#
_symmetry.space_group_name_H-M   'P 1'
#
loop_
_entity.id
_entity.type
_entity.pdbx_description
1 polymer ?
#
loop_
_entity_poly.entity_id
_entity_poly.type
_entity_poly.pdbx_seq_one_letter_code
_entity_poly.pdbx_strand_id
1 'polypeptide(L)'
;MAIDDSTALQTNVPGLLEIAASNAAYALEKAIDTTVNTLFASLPATWAGSDGQTFTDDILIALMEGLDEGDVPRTDRSIVFDPSTVADLYKIDKFMSYDYTKTVFTTDAYIGKINTYNLPGFVSTNLYGASNTGNYGALLHRDAIGVVIQSDPKVEKWREPTIHSDIVNISAMYGADIVRSTFGAQFFTRYKGA
;
A
#
# COMPACT_ATOMS: atom_id res chain seq x y z
N MET A 1 -5.78 6.23 -22.24
CA MET A 1 -5.95 4.96 -22.98
C MET A 1 -6.72 5.27 -24.26
N ALA A 2 -6.37 4.63 -25.39
CA ALA A 2 -7.01 4.84 -26.70
C ALA A 2 -7.78 3.59 -27.12
N ILE A 3 -8.97 3.75 -27.70
CA ILE A 3 -9.78 2.66 -28.27
C ILE A 3 -9.99 2.96 -29.75
N ASP A 4 -9.49 2.06 -30.61
CA ASP A 4 -9.65 2.16 -32.06
C ASP A 4 -11.06 1.73 -32.50
N ASP A 5 -11.56 2.35 -33.56
CA ASP A 5 -12.91 2.10 -34.09
C ASP A 5 -13.16 0.65 -34.50
N SER A 6 -12.16 -0.01 -35.09
CA SER A 6 -12.28 -1.42 -35.48
C SER A 6 -12.49 -2.32 -34.28
N THR A 7 -11.82 -2.01 -33.17
CA THR A 7 -11.89 -2.77 -31.93
C THR A 7 -13.21 -2.48 -31.20
N ALA A 8 -13.69 -1.23 -31.23
CA ALA A 8 -15.00 -0.87 -30.72
C ALA A 8 -16.14 -1.58 -31.47
N LEU A 9 -16.02 -1.75 -32.79
CA LEU A 9 -17.04 -2.41 -33.64
C LEU A 9 -17.04 -3.94 -33.56
N GLN A 10 -15.86 -4.57 -33.39
CA GLN A 10 -15.72 -6.02 -33.38
C GLN A 10 -15.97 -6.65 -32.00
N THR A 11 -15.96 -5.86 -30.93
CA THR A 11 -15.99 -6.39 -29.57
C THR A 11 -17.43 -6.63 -29.10
N ASN A 12 -17.73 -7.85 -28.65
CA ASN A 12 -19.00 -8.20 -28.02
C ASN A 12 -19.13 -7.74 -26.56
N VAL A 13 -18.07 -7.15 -26.01
CA VAL A 13 -18.05 -6.61 -24.63
C VAL A 13 -18.70 -5.22 -24.64
N PRO A 14 -19.86 -5.06 -23.99
CA PRO A 14 -20.50 -3.75 -23.89
C PRO A 14 -19.65 -2.80 -23.04
N GLY A 15 -19.63 -1.51 -23.39
CA GLY A 15 -19.04 -0.47 -22.54
C GLY A 15 -17.50 -0.47 -22.48
N LEU A 16 -16.82 -0.84 -23.57
CA LEU A 16 -15.34 -0.88 -23.61
C LEU A 16 -14.66 0.42 -23.17
N LEU A 17 -15.28 1.57 -23.47
CA LEU A 17 -14.82 2.89 -23.06
C LEU A 17 -14.91 3.13 -21.55
N GLU A 18 -15.94 2.58 -20.89
CA GLU A 18 -16.12 2.66 -19.45
C GLU A 18 -15.09 1.79 -18.73
N ILE A 19 -14.83 0.58 -19.24
CA ILE A 19 -13.77 -0.31 -18.75
C ILE A 19 -12.39 0.35 -18.92
N ALA A 20 -12.15 1.02 -20.04
CA ALA A 20 -10.91 1.76 -20.25
C ALA A 20 -10.75 2.93 -19.28
N ALA A 21 -11.85 3.62 -18.94
CA ALA A 21 -11.84 4.68 -17.93
C ALA A 21 -11.55 4.14 -16.53
N SER A 22 -12.14 3.01 -16.12
CA SER A 22 -11.86 2.41 -14.81
C SER A 22 -10.43 1.91 -14.69
N ASN A 23 -9.89 1.30 -15.75
CA ASN A 23 -8.49 0.88 -15.79
C ASN A 23 -7.52 2.06 -15.71
N ALA A 24 -7.84 3.19 -16.36
CA ALA A 24 -7.05 4.41 -16.26
C ALA A 24 -7.12 5.02 -14.85
N ALA A 25 -8.28 4.95 -14.18
CA ALA A 25 -8.42 5.42 -12.81
C ALA A 25 -7.59 4.55 -11.84
N TYR A 26 -7.64 3.22 -12.00
CA TYR A 26 -6.81 2.30 -11.23
C TYR A 26 -5.31 2.56 -11.43
N ALA A 27 -4.88 2.86 -12.65
CA ALA A 27 -3.48 3.20 -12.92
C ALA A 27 -3.05 4.49 -12.20
N LEU A 28 -3.92 5.50 -12.13
CA LEU A 28 -3.66 6.74 -11.39
C LEU A 28 -3.61 6.49 -9.88
N GLU A 29 -4.57 5.74 -9.33
CA GLU A 29 -4.58 5.35 -7.91
C GLU A 29 -3.30 4.60 -7.53
N LYS A 30 -2.88 3.66 -8.36
CA LYS A 30 -1.61 2.94 -8.17
C LYS A 30 -0.41 3.88 -8.21
N ALA A 31 -0.40 4.88 -9.10
CA ALA A 31 0.67 5.86 -9.15
C ALA A 31 0.75 6.69 -7.85
N ILE A 32 -0.39 7.12 -7.31
CA ILE A 32 -0.47 7.85 -6.03
C ILE A 32 0.03 6.95 -4.88
N ASP A 33 -0.47 5.72 -4.79
CA ASP A 33 -0.03 4.76 -3.76
C ASP A 33 1.47 4.47 -3.85
N THR A 34 2.03 4.34 -5.06
CA THR A 34 3.47 4.14 -5.26
C THR A 34 4.26 5.32 -4.68
N THR A 35 3.82 6.56 -4.90
CA THR A 35 4.53 7.73 -4.35
C THR A 35 4.54 7.74 -2.83
N VAL A 36 3.43 7.35 -2.19
CA VAL A 36 3.38 7.24 -0.72
C VAL A 36 4.30 6.12 -0.24
N ASN A 37 4.25 4.94 -0.88
CA ASN A 37 5.06 3.79 -0.48
C ASN A 37 6.57 4.03 -0.65
N THR A 38 6.98 4.87 -1.61
CA THR A 38 8.40 5.25 -1.74
C THR A 38 8.92 6.05 -0.54
N LEU A 39 8.05 6.80 0.15
CA LEU A 39 8.44 7.57 1.34
C LEU A 39 8.73 6.67 2.55
N PHE A 40 8.25 5.42 2.55
CA PHE A 40 8.52 4.49 3.65
C PHE A 40 10.02 4.25 3.83
N ALA A 41 10.80 4.20 2.74
CA ALA A 41 12.25 4.05 2.77
C ALA A 41 13.00 5.25 3.39
N SER A 42 12.33 6.38 3.58
CA SER A 42 12.89 7.59 4.20
C SER A 42 12.49 7.77 5.66
N LEU A 43 11.67 6.86 6.21
CA LEU A 43 11.39 6.81 7.64
C LEU A 43 12.59 6.22 8.41
N PRO A 44 12.80 6.57 9.68
CA PRO A 44 13.90 6.05 10.47
C PRO A 44 13.89 4.50 10.51
N ALA A 45 15.04 3.93 10.10
CA ALA A 45 15.25 2.50 9.92
C ALA A 45 15.63 1.75 11.20
N THR A 46 15.82 2.46 12.31
CA THR A 46 16.63 1.99 13.42
C THR A 46 15.98 0.97 14.34
N TRP A 47 14.77 0.47 14.04
CA TRP A 47 13.98 -0.19 15.08
C TRP A 47 13.54 -1.64 14.85
N ALA A 48 13.78 -2.30 13.70
CA ALA A 48 13.99 -3.78 13.62
C ALA A 48 14.02 -4.35 12.19
N GLY A 49 14.77 -5.46 12.05
CA GLY A 49 14.78 -6.34 10.87
C GLY A 49 16.04 -6.21 10.02
N SER A 50 16.73 -7.31 9.77
CA SER A 50 17.78 -7.38 8.74
C SER A 50 17.15 -7.63 7.37
N ASP A 51 17.85 -7.30 6.30
CA ASP A 51 17.38 -7.55 4.94
C ASP A 51 16.99 -9.03 4.74
N GLY A 52 15.82 -9.25 4.15
CA GLY A 52 15.30 -10.57 3.80
C GLY A 52 14.91 -11.47 4.98
N GLN A 53 14.82 -10.92 6.20
CA GLN A 53 14.38 -11.71 7.36
C GLN A 53 12.87 -11.99 7.34
N THR A 54 12.49 -13.15 7.90
CA THR A 54 11.10 -13.50 8.18
C THR A 54 10.54 -12.51 9.20
N PHE A 55 9.29 -12.07 9.00
CA PHE A 55 8.61 -11.23 9.97
C PHE A 55 8.28 -12.04 11.24
N THR A 56 8.74 -11.58 12.41
CA THR A 56 8.53 -12.23 13.71
C THR A 56 7.80 -11.30 14.69
N ASP A 57 7.25 -11.87 15.77
CA ASP A 57 6.60 -11.10 16.84
C ASP A 57 7.57 -10.09 17.48
N ASP A 58 8.84 -10.48 17.65
CA ASP A 58 9.88 -9.61 18.22
C ASP A 58 10.14 -8.35 17.38
N ILE A 59 10.08 -8.46 16.05
CA ILE A 59 10.21 -7.30 15.15
C ILE A 59 9.05 -6.33 15.38
N LEU A 60 7.83 -6.84 15.51
CA LEU A 60 6.65 -6.01 15.75
C LEU A 60 6.69 -5.33 17.14
N ILE A 61 7.17 -6.04 18.17
CA ILE A 61 7.38 -5.47 19.50
C ILE A 61 8.42 -4.35 19.46
N ALA A 62 9.59 -4.62 18.86
CA ALA A 62 10.67 -3.64 18.76
C ALA A 62 10.26 -2.38 17.98
N LEU A 63 9.46 -2.53 16.92
CA LEU A 63 8.87 -1.40 16.20
C LEU A 63 7.94 -0.58 17.10
N MET A 64 7.08 -1.22 17.91
CA MET A 64 6.20 -0.51 18.83
C MET A 64 6.97 0.20 19.94
N GLU A 65 7.97 -0.46 20.51
CA GLU A 65 8.86 0.11 21.52
C GLU A 65 9.59 1.34 20.97
N GLY A 66 10.14 1.26 19.75
CA GLY A 66 10.79 2.39 19.10
C GLY A 66 9.87 3.60 18.90
N LEU A 67 8.60 3.39 18.54
CA LEU A 67 7.63 4.49 18.47
C LEU A 67 7.22 5.01 19.86
N ASP A 68 7.17 4.15 20.86
CA ASP A 68 6.84 4.55 22.24
C ASP A 68 7.98 5.36 22.87
N GLU A 69 9.24 4.99 22.62
CA GLU A 69 10.44 5.77 22.98
C GLU A 69 10.50 7.11 22.24
N GLY A 70 9.91 7.19 21.04
CA GLY A 70 9.75 8.41 20.27
C GLY A 70 8.60 9.32 20.71
N ASP A 71 7.95 9.04 21.85
CA ASP A 71 6.78 9.76 22.37
C ASP A 71 5.60 9.84 21.38
N VAL A 72 5.48 8.87 20.46
CA VAL A 72 4.41 8.85 19.46
C VAL A 72 3.13 8.32 20.12
N PRO A 73 1.94 8.90 19.89
CA PRO A 73 0.69 8.33 20.41
C PRO A 73 0.44 6.92 19.87
N ARG A 74 -0.11 6.04 20.73
CA ARG A 74 -0.44 4.64 20.36
C ARG A 74 -1.78 4.50 19.62
N THR A 75 -2.62 5.53 19.71
CA THR A 75 -3.85 5.67 18.91
C THR A 75 -3.51 5.96 17.46
N ASP A 76 -4.36 5.56 16.52
CA ASP A 76 -4.22 5.88 15.09
C ASP A 76 -2.87 5.47 14.45
N ARG A 77 -2.23 4.44 15.01
CA ARG A 77 -1.13 3.74 14.34
C ARG A 77 -1.67 2.71 13.38
N SER A 78 -1.02 2.54 12.24
CA SER A 78 -1.29 1.49 11.28
C SER A 78 0.01 0.87 10.78
N ILE A 79 -0.05 -0.39 10.41
CA ILE A 79 1.07 -1.07 9.77
C ILE A 79 0.69 -1.41 8.33
N VAL A 80 1.62 -1.14 7.42
CA VAL A 80 1.50 -1.45 6.00
C VAL A 80 2.61 -2.40 5.63
N PHE A 81 2.26 -3.50 4.99
CA PHE A 81 3.22 -4.54 4.63
C PHE A 81 2.80 -5.31 3.39
N ASP A 82 3.68 -6.19 2.91
CA ASP A 82 3.50 -6.93 1.68
C ASP A 82 2.76 -8.26 1.91
N PRO A 83 2.27 -8.94 0.87
CA PRO A 83 1.63 -10.25 1.04
C PRO A 83 2.54 -11.33 1.65
N SER A 84 3.86 -11.14 1.59
CA SER A 84 4.82 -12.13 2.08
C SER A 84 4.88 -12.16 3.61
N THR A 85 4.81 -10.99 4.24
CA THR A 85 4.65 -10.86 5.71
C THR A 85 3.32 -11.43 6.21
N VAL A 86 2.26 -11.40 5.40
CA VAL A 86 0.98 -12.07 5.73
C VAL A 86 1.17 -13.57 5.91
N ALA A 87 1.90 -14.19 4.99
CA ALA A 87 2.21 -15.62 5.06
C ALA A 87 3.06 -15.97 6.30
N ASP A 88 3.89 -15.03 6.76
CA ASP A 88 4.68 -15.21 7.99
C ASP A 88 3.83 -14.97 9.24
N LEU A 89 2.91 -14.00 9.22
CA LEU A 89 1.94 -13.76 10.28
C LEU A 89 1.04 -14.99 10.52
N TYR A 90 0.64 -15.68 9.45
CA TYR A 90 -0.11 -16.93 9.55
C TYR A 90 0.64 -18.09 10.20
N LYS A 91 1.98 -18.04 10.27
CA LYS A 91 2.78 -19.06 10.96
C LYS A 91 2.88 -18.82 12.45
N ILE A 92 2.55 -17.61 12.91
CA ILE A 92 2.65 -17.23 14.32
C ILE A 92 1.32 -17.57 15.00
N ASP A 93 1.34 -18.57 15.86
CA ASP A 93 0.15 -19.10 16.55
C ASP A 93 -0.55 -18.06 17.43
N LYS A 94 0.20 -17.12 18.00
CA LYS A 94 -0.33 -15.99 18.79
C LYS A 94 -1.30 -15.10 18.00
N PHE A 95 -1.10 -15.01 16.69
CA PHE A 95 -2.02 -14.28 15.82
C PHE A 95 -3.15 -15.19 15.41
N MET A 96 -2.90 -16.42 14.96
CA MET A 96 -3.95 -17.28 14.38
C MET A 96 -4.91 -17.93 15.37
N SER A 97 -4.46 -18.24 16.60
CA SER A 97 -5.29 -18.98 17.53
C SER A 97 -6.40 -18.11 18.13
N TYR A 98 -7.61 -18.68 18.12
CA TYR A 98 -8.84 -18.04 18.62
C TYR A 98 -8.74 -17.66 20.10
N ASP A 99 -7.99 -18.42 20.89
CA ASP A 99 -7.82 -18.17 22.33
C ASP A 99 -7.14 -16.82 22.62
N TYR A 100 -6.25 -16.38 21.71
CA TYR A 100 -5.55 -15.11 21.82
C TYR A 100 -6.30 -13.96 21.13
N THR A 101 -6.95 -14.24 20.00
CA THR A 101 -7.51 -13.19 19.14
C THR A 101 -8.99 -12.91 19.43
N LYS A 102 -9.73 -13.88 20.00
CA LYS A 102 -11.17 -13.81 20.32
C LYS A 102 -12.10 -13.36 19.17
N THR A 103 -11.58 -13.29 17.95
CA THR A 103 -12.30 -12.98 16.72
C THR A 103 -11.79 -13.87 15.60
N VAL A 104 -12.67 -14.22 14.67
CA VAL A 104 -12.30 -15.01 13.49
C VAL A 104 -11.56 -14.09 12.50
N PHE A 105 -10.47 -14.58 11.90
CA PHE A 105 -9.77 -13.83 10.85
C PHE A 105 -10.65 -13.67 9.61
N THR A 106 -10.66 -12.46 9.05
CA THR A 106 -11.29 -12.15 7.77
C THR A 106 -10.22 -12.10 6.67
N THR A 107 -10.54 -12.65 5.50
CA THR A 107 -9.63 -12.80 4.35
C THR A 107 -9.62 -11.58 3.41
N ASP A 108 -9.88 -10.37 3.94
CA ASP A 108 -9.91 -9.15 3.14
C ASP A 108 -8.49 -8.51 3.06
N ALA A 109 -8.29 -7.57 2.13
CA ALA A 109 -7.02 -6.83 1.98
C ALA A 109 -6.63 -6.04 3.25
N TYR A 110 -7.63 -5.79 4.10
CA TYR A 110 -7.45 -5.47 5.51
C TYR A 110 -7.43 -6.77 6.29
N ILE A 111 -6.27 -7.13 6.85
CA ILE A 111 -6.13 -8.33 7.72
C ILE A 111 -6.93 -8.19 9.01
N GLY A 112 -7.52 -7.02 9.23
CA GLY A 112 -8.15 -6.67 10.46
C GLY A 112 -7.18 -5.92 11.36
N LYS A 113 -7.60 -5.84 12.61
CA LYS A 113 -6.76 -5.40 13.70
C LYS A 113 -5.99 -6.62 14.19
N ILE A 114 -4.67 -6.52 14.27
CA ILE A 114 -3.85 -7.46 15.01
C ILE A 114 -4.27 -7.32 16.47
N ASN A 115 -5.24 -8.12 16.92
CA ASN A 115 -5.95 -7.91 18.18
C ASN A 115 -5.02 -7.96 19.38
N THR A 116 -3.96 -8.76 19.30
CA THR A 116 -2.91 -8.85 20.32
C THR A 116 -2.27 -7.50 20.64
N TYR A 117 -2.20 -6.60 19.65
CA TYR A 117 -1.55 -5.29 19.80
C TYR A 117 -2.43 -4.11 19.41
N ASN A 118 -3.71 -4.34 19.19
CA ASN A 118 -4.69 -3.32 18.86
C ASN A 118 -4.35 -2.50 17.60
N LEU A 119 -3.65 -3.09 16.63
CA LEU A 119 -3.06 -2.38 15.48
C LEU A 119 -3.75 -2.77 14.15
N PRO A 120 -4.31 -1.84 13.39
CA PRO A 120 -4.82 -2.11 12.03
C PRO A 120 -3.66 -2.42 11.07
N GLY A 121 -3.79 -3.55 10.34
CA GLY A 121 -2.82 -4.00 9.34
C GLY A 121 -3.36 -3.93 7.91
N PHE A 122 -2.59 -3.35 7.01
CA PHE A 122 -2.93 -3.18 5.60
C PHE A 122 -1.92 -3.89 4.70
N VAL A 123 -2.43 -4.58 3.68
CA VAL A 123 -1.61 -5.28 2.69
C VAL A 123 -1.53 -4.46 1.41
N SER A 124 -0.31 -4.19 0.92
CA SER A 124 -0.10 -3.62 -0.41
C SER A 124 0.89 -4.46 -1.21
N THR A 125 0.54 -4.73 -2.47
CA THR A 125 1.45 -5.37 -3.45
C THR A 125 2.37 -4.37 -4.15
N ASN A 126 2.15 -3.08 -3.90
CA ASN A 126 2.77 -1.97 -4.59
C ASN A 126 3.82 -1.25 -3.71
N LEU A 127 4.32 -1.96 -2.70
CA LEU A 127 5.39 -1.47 -1.85
C LEU A 127 6.70 -1.37 -2.64
N TYR A 128 7.43 -0.29 -2.39
CA TYR A 128 8.74 -0.07 -3.00
C TYR A 128 9.73 -1.10 -2.43
N GLY A 129 10.47 -1.77 -3.30
CA GLY A 129 11.57 -2.64 -2.93
C GLY A 129 12.89 -1.99 -3.30
N ALA A 130 13.87 -1.99 -2.38
CA ALA A 130 15.25 -1.75 -2.77
C ALA A 130 15.71 -2.92 -3.67
N SER A 131 16.38 -2.60 -4.76
CA SER A 131 16.86 -3.59 -5.74
C SER A 131 17.65 -4.71 -5.03
N ASN A 132 17.13 -5.94 -5.07
CA ASN A 132 17.66 -7.19 -4.47
C ASN A 132 17.40 -7.42 -2.96
N THR A 133 16.61 -6.55 -2.34
CA THR A 133 16.28 -6.55 -0.90
C THR A 133 14.77 -6.80 -0.73
N GLY A 134 14.35 -7.19 0.47
CA GLY A 134 12.94 -7.15 0.88
C GLY A 134 12.20 -5.84 0.54
N ASN A 135 10.87 -5.86 0.49
CA ASN A 135 10.10 -4.63 0.33
C ASN A 135 10.13 -3.81 1.63
N TYR A 136 9.94 -2.49 1.52
CA TYR A 136 9.77 -1.64 2.70
C TYR A 136 8.33 -1.72 3.20
N GLY A 137 8.16 -2.28 4.40
CA GLY A 137 6.97 -2.09 5.21
C GLY A 137 7.15 -0.91 6.17
N ALA A 138 6.05 -0.38 6.70
CA ALA A 138 6.11 0.71 7.67
C ALA A 138 5.03 0.58 8.76
N LEU A 139 5.41 0.87 10.00
CA LEU A 139 4.50 1.16 11.10
C LEU A 139 4.45 2.67 11.27
N LEU A 140 3.28 3.27 11.08
CA LEU A 140 3.12 4.72 11.00
C LEU A 140 1.93 5.21 11.82
N HIS A 141 2.09 6.37 12.45
CA HIS A 141 0.97 7.15 12.96
C HIS A 141 0.34 7.95 11.81
N ARG A 142 -0.98 8.25 11.90
CA ARG A 142 -1.70 9.07 10.89
C ARG A 142 -0.99 10.38 10.51
N ASP A 143 -0.24 10.96 11.44
CA ASP A 143 0.43 12.25 11.28
C ASP A 143 1.85 12.14 10.68
N ALA A 144 2.32 10.95 10.30
CA ALA A 144 3.68 10.74 9.77
C ALA A 144 3.84 11.26 8.34
N ILE A 145 2.89 10.91 7.45
CA ILE A 145 2.93 11.22 6.02
C ILE A 145 1.70 12.03 5.63
N GLY A 146 1.92 13.12 4.90
CA GLY A 146 0.87 13.95 4.35
C GLY A 146 0.75 13.74 2.85
N VAL A 147 -0.48 13.54 2.37
CA VAL A 147 -0.80 13.51 0.94
C VAL A 147 -1.75 14.67 0.64
N VAL A 148 -1.40 15.46 -0.37
CA VAL A 148 -2.19 16.60 -0.81
C VAL A 148 -2.58 16.40 -2.27
N ILE A 149 -3.88 16.39 -2.54
CA ILE A 149 -4.44 16.41 -3.89
C ILE A 149 -4.83 17.86 -4.17
N GLN A 150 -4.10 18.53 -5.07
CA GLN A 150 -4.28 19.95 -5.37
C GLN A 150 -5.38 20.19 -6.40
N SER A 151 -5.58 19.25 -7.33
CA SER A 151 -6.71 19.24 -8.26
C SER A 151 -7.40 17.89 -8.18
N ASP A 152 -8.72 17.93 -8.04
CA ASP A 152 -9.56 16.74 -8.14
C ASP A 152 -9.27 15.99 -9.44
N PRO A 153 -9.29 14.64 -9.43
CA PRO A 153 -9.12 13.85 -10.64
C PRO A 153 -10.18 14.22 -11.67
N LYS A 154 -9.73 14.61 -12.87
CA LYS A 154 -10.61 14.94 -14.00
C LYS A 154 -10.49 13.88 -15.07
N VAL A 155 -11.64 13.49 -15.61
CA VAL A 155 -11.76 12.57 -16.73
C VAL A 155 -12.18 13.36 -17.96
N GLU A 156 -11.36 13.32 -19.00
CA GLU A 156 -11.62 13.98 -20.27
C GLU A 156 -11.65 12.94 -21.38
N LYS A 157 -12.69 13.00 -22.21
CA LYS A 157 -12.80 12.20 -23.43
C LYS A 157 -12.64 13.12 -24.62
N TRP A 158 -11.76 12.74 -25.54
CA TRP A 158 -11.62 13.43 -26.80
C TRP A 158 -11.37 12.45 -27.94
N ARG A 159 -11.74 12.87 -29.14
CA ARG A 159 -11.61 12.09 -30.37
C ARG A 159 -10.34 12.52 -31.08
N GLU A 160 -9.44 11.59 -31.36
CA GLU A 160 -8.26 11.87 -32.20
C GLU A 160 -8.55 11.41 -33.63
N PRO A 161 -8.73 12.34 -34.59
CA PRO A 161 -9.06 11.97 -35.96
C PRO A 161 -7.92 11.27 -36.69
N THR A 162 -6.65 11.53 -36.32
CA THR A 162 -5.48 11.00 -37.05
C THR A 162 -5.26 9.51 -36.86
N ILE A 163 -5.69 8.94 -35.73
CA ILE A 163 -5.58 7.51 -35.43
C ILE A 163 -6.93 6.79 -35.47
N HIS A 164 -8.02 7.51 -35.72
CA HIS A 164 -9.38 6.97 -35.70
C HIS A 164 -9.74 6.27 -34.37
N SER A 165 -9.45 6.95 -33.26
CA SER A 165 -9.61 6.39 -31.92
C SER A 165 -10.24 7.37 -30.94
N ASP A 166 -10.98 6.84 -29.97
CA ASP A 166 -11.46 7.57 -28.81
C ASP A 166 -10.43 7.46 -27.68
N ILE A 167 -10.01 8.62 -27.15
CA ILE A 167 -9.03 8.68 -26.06
C ILE A 167 -9.72 9.15 -24.79
N VAL A 168 -9.50 8.39 -23.71
CA VAL A 168 -9.84 8.79 -22.34
C VAL A 168 -8.54 9.15 -21.62
N ASN A 169 -8.50 10.37 -21.12
CA ASN A 169 -7.43 10.87 -20.28
C ASN A 169 -7.95 11.10 -18.85
N ILE A 170 -7.14 10.73 -17.86
CA ILE A 170 -7.42 11.00 -16.46
C ILE A 170 -6.19 11.67 -15.87
N SER A 171 -6.41 12.85 -15.30
CA SER A 171 -5.32 13.64 -14.72
C SER A 171 -5.69 14.08 -13.30
N ALA A 172 -4.74 13.94 -12.38
CA ALA A 172 -4.80 14.54 -11.05
C ALA A 172 -3.44 15.16 -10.73
N MET A 173 -3.45 16.24 -9.95
CA MET A 173 -2.24 16.87 -9.44
C MET A 173 -2.15 16.56 -7.95
N TYR A 174 -1.11 15.83 -7.56
CA TYR A 174 -0.92 15.36 -6.19
C TYR A 174 0.55 15.46 -5.76
N GLY A 175 0.76 15.55 -4.46
CA GLY A 175 2.07 15.47 -3.82
C GLY A 175 1.97 14.72 -2.50
N ALA A 176 3.04 14.03 -2.13
CA ALA A 176 3.16 13.34 -0.86
C ALA A 176 4.53 13.67 -0.26
N ASP A 177 4.57 13.90 1.06
CA ASP A 177 5.81 14.15 1.78
C ASP A 177 5.71 13.71 3.24
N ILE A 178 6.87 13.51 3.87
CA ILE A 178 6.96 13.19 5.30
C ILE A 178 6.77 14.48 6.10
N VAL A 179 5.69 14.53 6.89
CA VAL A 179 5.40 15.67 7.77
C VAL A 179 6.17 15.54 9.08
N ARG A 180 6.31 14.32 9.59
CA ARG A 180 7.04 14.00 10.83
C ARG A 180 7.76 12.67 10.70
N SER A 181 9.08 12.71 10.52
CA SER A 181 9.88 11.50 10.31
C SER A 181 9.91 10.57 11.52
N THR A 182 9.87 11.11 12.75
CA THR A 182 9.86 10.31 13.99
C THR A 182 8.54 9.58 14.25
N PHE A 183 7.48 9.87 13.50
CA PHE A 183 6.14 9.29 13.70
C PHE A 183 5.91 8.01 12.89
N GLY A 184 6.95 7.49 12.23
CA GLY A 184 6.91 6.22 11.52
C GLY A 184 8.23 5.47 11.62
N ALA A 185 8.15 4.16 11.52
CA ALA A 185 9.28 3.25 11.52
C ALA A 185 9.17 2.33 10.30
N GLN A 186 10.26 2.20 9.55
CA GLN A 186 10.31 1.24 8.45
C GLN A 186 10.83 -0.12 8.94
N PHE A 187 10.44 -1.17 8.24
CA PHE A 187 11.01 -2.51 8.41
C PHE A 187 11.09 -3.23 7.06
N PHE A 188 11.98 -4.23 6.98
CA PHE A 188 12.17 -5.02 5.77
C PHE A 188 11.25 -6.24 5.77
N THR A 189 10.58 -6.49 4.64
CA THR A 189 9.86 -7.74 4.41
C THR A 189 10.78 -8.81 3.84
N ARG A 190 10.34 -10.07 3.76
CA ARG A 190 11.12 -11.13 3.11
C ARG A 190 11.23 -10.87 1.61
N TYR A 191 12.35 -11.28 1.01
CA TYR A 191 12.57 -11.16 -0.43
C TYR A 191 11.57 -12.01 -1.22
N LYS A 192 11.14 -11.53 -2.38
CA LYS A 192 10.15 -12.20 -3.25
C LYS A 192 10.67 -13.49 -3.93
N GLY A 193 11.94 -13.85 -3.74
CA GLY A 193 12.61 -14.94 -4.46
C GLY A 193 13.09 -16.14 -3.64
N ALA A 194 12.40 -16.49 -2.54
CA ALA A 194 12.60 -17.76 -1.82
C ALA A 194 11.30 -18.58 -1.76
#